data_AF-A0AAD3GZW0-F1
#
_entry.id   AF-A0AAD3GZW0-F1
#
_cell.length_a   1.000
_cell.length_b   1.000
_cell.length_c   1.000
_cell.angle_alpha   90.00
_cell.angle_beta   90.00
_cell.angle_gamma   90.00
#
_symmetry.space_group_name_H-M   'P 1'
#
loop_
_entity.id
_entity.type
_entity.pdbx_description
1 polymer ?
#
loop_
_entity_poly.entity_id
_entity_poly.type
_entity_poly.pdbx_seq_one_letter_code
_entity_poly.pdbx_strand_id
1 'polypeptide(L)'
;MTTRDDEINAAMPKVQPELASKYVSYPMKRQVWLSIDGQIDGNVPAFIPHKKDPNFPKPPLKEDYVWGTGPRGFGYYHILCREAYKILYHRVNGMRAIGAPGQGCCCASPPPPSDGGQKPTAKEIDDVKDVMYNRSIASRPDDFLAQKEAIDAARGVAQAHYHQDQNIQLAVMVGMNLPFSSTNTAGLDMPGTTMANSYY
;
A
#
# COMPACT_ATOMS: atom_id res chain seq x y z
N MET A 1 -8.18 -13.54 -31.80
CA MET A 1 -7.28 -12.51 -31.24
C MET A 1 -7.82 -12.16 -29.88
N THR A 2 -7.12 -12.53 -28.81
CA THR A 2 -7.44 -12.07 -27.45
C THR A 2 -7.17 -10.57 -27.37
N THR A 3 -8.09 -9.83 -26.76
CA THR A 3 -7.87 -8.40 -26.52
C THR A 3 -6.93 -8.23 -25.32
N ARG A 4 -6.30 -7.06 -25.20
CA ARG A 4 -5.48 -6.74 -24.02
C ARG A 4 -6.28 -6.88 -22.72
N ASP A 5 -7.56 -6.55 -22.76
CA ASP A 5 -8.45 -6.63 -21.60
C ASP A 5 -8.65 -8.10 -21.16
N ASP A 6 -8.81 -9.02 -22.12
CA ASP A 6 -8.90 -10.46 -21.86
C ASP A 6 -7.61 -11.02 -21.24
N GLU A 7 -6.44 -10.56 -21.73
CA GLU A 7 -5.14 -10.96 -21.18
C GLU A 7 -4.99 -10.54 -19.71
N ILE A 8 -5.39 -9.30 -19.38
CA ILE A 8 -5.36 -8.79 -18.02
C ILE A 8 -6.33 -9.58 -17.12
N ASN A 9 -7.56 -9.82 -17.58
CA ASN A 9 -8.55 -10.61 -16.84
C ASN A 9 -8.06 -12.04 -16.58
N ALA A 10 -7.39 -12.66 -17.54
CA ALA A 10 -6.80 -14.00 -17.38
C ALA A 10 -5.61 -14.00 -16.42
N ALA A 11 -4.84 -12.91 -16.35
CA ALA A 11 -3.68 -12.77 -15.47
C ALA A 11 -4.07 -12.54 -14.00
N MET A 12 -5.14 -11.78 -13.75
CA MET A 12 -5.61 -11.41 -12.42
C MET A 12 -5.69 -12.59 -11.42
N PRO A 13 -6.45 -13.68 -11.68
CA PRO A 13 -6.55 -14.80 -10.75
C PRO A 13 -5.25 -15.60 -10.59
N LYS A 14 -4.33 -15.53 -11.58
CA LYS A 14 -3.00 -16.16 -11.47
C LYS A 14 -2.10 -15.41 -10.48
N VAL A 15 -2.25 -14.09 -10.40
CA VAL A 15 -1.45 -13.22 -9.53
C VAL A 15 -2.00 -13.23 -8.09
N GLN A 16 -3.31 -13.09 -7.92
CA GLN A 16 -3.99 -13.19 -6.63
C GLN A 16 -5.34 -13.91 -6.76
N PRO A 17 -5.60 -14.96 -5.96
CA PRO A 17 -6.83 -15.74 -6.07
C PRO A 17 -8.10 -14.92 -5.75
N GLU A 18 -8.01 -13.89 -4.90
CA GLU A 18 -9.15 -12.99 -4.61
C GLU A 18 -9.62 -12.21 -5.85
N LEU A 19 -8.75 -12.02 -6.84
CA LEU A 19 -9.11 -11.34 -8.09
C LEU A 19 -9.90 -12.24 -9.06
N ALA A 20 -10.14 -13.51 -8.71
CA ALA A 20 -11.06 -14.38 -9.42
C ALA A 20 -12.54 -14.02 -9.17
N SER A 21 -12.82 -13.08 -8.26
CA SER A 21 -14.16 -12.61 -7.95
C SER A 21 -14.90 -12.09 -9.18
N LYS A 22 -16.20 -12.42 -9.28
CA LYS A 22 -17.11 -11.88 -10.32
C LYS A 22 -17.21 -10.35 -10.33
N TYR A 23 -16.87 -9.71 -9.21
CA TYR A 23 -16.88 -8.26 -9.10
C TYR A 23 -15.61 -7.61 -9.62
N VAL A 24 -14.60 -8.40 -9.99
CA VAL A 24 -13.33 -7.94 -10.54
C VAL A 24 -13.34 -8.26 -12.02
N SER A 25 -13.40 -7.20 -12.82
CA SER A 25 -13.22 -7.28 -14.27
C SER A 25 -12.37 -6.10 -14.71
N TYR A 26 -11.69 -6.23 -15.83
CA TYR A 26 -11.01 -5.17 -16.53
C TYR A 26 -11.60 -5.04 -17.95
N PRO A 27 -11.99 -3.83 -18.39
CA PRO A 27 -12.06 -2.61 -17.59
C PRO A 27 -13.21 -2.69 -16.56
N MET A 28 -12.96 -2.15 -15.38
CA MET A 28 -13.97 -1.90 -14.35
C MET A 28 -14.69 -0.60 -14.68
N LYS A 29 -16.02 -0.64 -14.65
CA LYS A 29 -16.87 0.54 -14.83
C LYS A 29 -18.01 0.52 -13.82
N ARG A 30 -17.89 1.35 -12.78
CA ARG A 30 -18.89 1.52 -11.74
C ARG A 30 -18.95 2.98 -11.30
N GLN A 31 -20.08 3.38 -10.73
CA GLN A 31 -20.32 4.78 -10.37
C GLN A 31 -19.66 5.20 -9.07
N VAL A 32 -19.65 4.32 -8.06
CA VAL A 32 -19.16 4.63 -6.70
C VAL A 32 -18.52 3.41 -6.06
N TRP A 33 -17.49 3.66 -5.24
CA TRP A 33 -16.94 2.64 -4.36
C TRP A 33 -17.95 2.29 -3.26
N LEU A 34 -17.97 1.03 -2.85
CA LEU A 34 -18.72 0.63 -1.66
C LEU A 34 -18.03 1.22 -0.42
N SER A 35 -18.80 1.87 0.45
CA SER A 35 -18.30 2.32 1.75
C SER A 35 -17.94 1.12 2.63
N ILE A 36 -16.89 1.24 3.44
CA ILE A 36 -16.45 0.19 4.38
C ILE A 36 -17.54 -0.15 5.42
N ASP A 37 -18.44 0.80 5.71
CA ASP A 37 -19.58 0.61 6.61
C ASP A 37 -20.86 0.20 5.87
N GLY A 38 -20.78 0.06 4.54
CA GLY A 38 -21.88 -0.30 3.68
C GLY A 38 -22.20 -1.79 3.71
N GLN A 39 -23.26 -2.14 3.00
CA GLN A 39 -23.67 -3.51 2.75
C GLN A 39 -23.98 -3.67 1.27
N ILE A 40 -23.72 -4.86 0.74
CA ILE A 40 -24.06 -5.26 -0.62
C ILE A 40 -25.42 -5.93 -0.55
N ASP A 41 -26.33 -5.46 -1.38
CA ASP A 41 -27.72 -5.94 -1.45
C ASP A 41 -28.42 -5.97 -0.08
N GLY A 42 -28.00 -5.09 0.84
CA GLY A 42 -28.55 -4.95 2.19
C GLY A 42 -28.23 -6.07 3.18
N ASN A 43 -27.43 -7.08 2.80
CA ASN A 43 -27.21 -8.27 3.62
C ASN A 43 -25.73 -8.65 3.81
N VAL A 44 -24.85 -8.23 2.90
CA VAL A 44 -23.45 -8.66 2.92
C VAL A 44 -22.58 -7.48 3.36
N PRO A 45 -21.93 -7.51 4.54
CA PRO A 45 -21.18 -6.38 5.06
C PRO A 45 -19.90 -6.11 4.24
N ALA A 46 -19.60 -4.83 3.99
CA ALA A 46 -18.38 -4.43 3.29
C ALA A 46 -17.09 -4.77 4.06
N PHE A 47 -17.18 -4.88 5.39
CA PHE A 47 -16.06 -5.26 6.27
C PHE A 47 -16.49 -6.29 7.31
N ILE A 48 -15.68 -7.34 7.48
CA ILE A 48 -15.85 -8.34 8.52
C ILE A 48 -14.62 -8.29 9.43
N PRO A 49 -14.75 -7.81 10.68
CA PRO A 49 -13.62 -7.72 11.60
C PRO A 49 -13.10 -9.13 11.94
N HIS A 50 -11.77 -9.25 12.05
CA HIS A 50 -11.18 -10.44 12.62
C HIS A 50 -11.50 -10.52 14.11
N LYS A 51 -12.14 -11.61 14.54
CA LYS A 51 -12.17 -11.97 15.95
C LYS A 51 -10.79 -12.50 16.31
N LYS A 52 -10.07 -11.82 17.21
CA LYS A 52 -8.76 -12.25 17.73
C LYS A 52 -8.92 -13.60 18.44
N ASP A 53 -8.85 -14.68 17.67
CA ASP A 53 -8.73 -16.02 18.21
C ASP A 53 -7.23 -16.40 18.13
N PRO A 54 -6.55 -16.61 19.26
CA PRO A 54 -5.13 -16.94 19.29
C PRO A 54 -4.81 -18.28 18.61
N ASN A 55 -5.81 -19.15 18.38
CA ASN A 55 -5.64 -20.42 17.68
C ASN A 55 -6.04 -20.36 16.21
N PHE A 56 -6.29 -19.18 15.64
CA PHE A 56 -6.72 -19.09 14.25
C PHE A 56 -5.55 -19.44 13.31
N PRO A 57 -5.61 -20.57 12.59
CA PRO A 57 -4.65 -20.82 11.51
C PRO A 57 -4.81 -19.74 10.44
N LYS A 58 -3.87 -19.69 9.48
CA LYS A 58 -3.89 -18.76 8.33
C LYS A 58 -5.34 -18.51 7.88
N PRO A 59 -5.79 -17.25 7.81
CA PRO A 59 -7.18 -16.92 7.57
C PRO A 59 -7.62 -17.55 6.24
N PRO A 60 -8.75 -18.28 6.22
CA PRO A 60 -9.21 -18.95 5.00
C PRO A 60 -9.48 -17.91 3.92
N LEU A 61 -9.23 -18.28 2.67
CA LEU A 61 -9.67 -17.50 1.52
C LEU A 61 -11.20 -17.39 1.60
N LYS A 62 -11.71 -16.16 1.52
CA LYS A 62 -13.15 -15.89 1.52
C LYS A 62 -13.50 -15.27 0.17
N GLU A 63 -14.45 -15.88 -0.53
CA GLU A 63 -14.92 -15.41 -1.84
C GLU A 63 -15.33 -13.94 -1.77
N ASP A 64 -14.90 -13.13 -2.73
CA ASP A 64 -15.17 -11.69 -2.84
C ASP A 64 -14.56 -10.78 -1.74
N TYR A 65 -13.77 -11.34 -0.81
CA TYR A 65 -13.10 -10.56 0.24
C TYR A 65 -11.58 -10.68 0.20
N VAL A 66 -10.93 -9.60 0.60
CA VAL A 66 -9.49 -9.51 0.78
C VAL A 66 -9.18 -9.42 2.27
N TRP A 67 -8.33 -10.32 2.72
CA TRP A 67 -7.80 -10.27 4.08
C TRP A 67 -6.65 -9.26 4.24
N GLY A 68 -6.73 -8.37 5.23
CA GLY A 68 -5.60 -7.52 5.60
C GLY A 68 -5.92 -6.44 6.64
N THR A 69 -4.97 -5.51 6.80
CA THR A 69 -5.10 -4.31 7.61
C THR A 69 -5.67 -3.16 6.78
N GLY A 70 -6.62 -2.42 7.36
CA GLY A 70 -7.16 -1.21 6.77
C GLY A 70 -7.74 -0.25 7.83
N PRO A 71 -8.53 0.76 7.40
CA PRO A 71 -9.03 1.81 8.30
C PRO A 71 -9.89 1.31 9.47
N ARG A 72 -10.59 0.18 9.32
CA ARG A 72 -11.41 -0.44 10.38
C ARG A 72 -10.65 -1.51 11.16
N GLY A 73 -9.34 -1.63 10.97
CA GLY A 73 -8.47 -2.61 11.61
C GLY A 73 -8.22 -3.85 10.76
N PHE A 74 -7.91 -4.96 11.40
CA PHE A 74 -7.60 -6.23 10.73
C PHE A 74 -8.88 -7.02 10.45
N GLY A 75 -9.05 -7.50 9.22
CA GLY A 75 -10.23 -8.27 8.84
C GLY A 75 -10.34 -8.51 7.35
N TYR A 76 -11.54 -8.90 6.93
CA TYR A 76 -11.90 -9.09 5.53
C TYR A 76 -12.57 -7.83 4.98
N TYR A 77 -12.00 -7.27 3.92
CA TYR A 77 -12.54 -6.12 3.18
C TYR A 77 -13.12 -6.62 1.86
N HIS A 78 -14.36 -6.25 1.55
CA HIS A 78 -14.99 -6.67 0.31
C HIS A 78 -14.29 -6.04 -0.89
N ILE A 79 -14.16 -6.78 -2.00
CA ILE A 79 -13.46 -6.35 -3.22
C ILE A 79 -14.10 -5.14 -3.92
N LEU A 80 -15.33 -4.80 -3.55
CA LEU A 80 -16.04 -3.59 -3.99
C LEU A 80 -15.60 -2.32 -3.26
N CYS A 81 -14.82 -2.46 -2.18
CA CYS A 81 -14.24 -1.35 -1.46
C CYS A 81 -12.88 -1.00 -2.06
N ARG A 82 -12.57 0.30 -2.10
CA ARG A 82 -11.25 0.77 -2.56
C ARG A 82 -10.11 0.22 -1.71
N GLU A 83 -10.35 0.05 -0.41
CA GLU A 83 -9.39 -0.43 0.58
C GLU A 83 -8.91 -1.86 0.29
N ALA A 84 -9.76 -2.70 -0.30
CA ALA A 84 -9.37 -4.04 -0.72
C ALA A 84 -8.25 -3.99 -1.77
N TYR A 85 -8.30 -3.06 -2.73
CA TYR A 85 -7.25 -2.88 -3.74
C TYR A 85 -5.95 -2.32 -3.16
N LYS A 86 -6.02 -1.47 -2.12
CA LYS A 86 -4.82 -1.04 -1.38
C LYS A 86 -4.13 -2.22 -0.74
N ILE A 87 -4.89 -3.08 -0.05
CA ILE A 87 -4.36 -4.28 0.60
C ILE A 87 -3.72 -5.22 -0.42
N LEU A 88 -4.42 -5.48 -1.53
CA LEU A 88 -3.90 -6.34 -2.60
C LEU A 88 -2.62 -5.76 -3.24
N TYR A 89 -2.60 -4.46 -3.54
CA TYR A 89 -1.44 -3.78 -4.09
C TYR A 89 -0.23 -3.90 -3.15
N HIS A 90 -0.40 -3.62 -1.86
CA HIS A 90 0.68 -3.77 -0.87
C HIS A 90 1.16 -5.21 -0.78
N ARG A 91 0.25 -6.18 -0.83
CA ARG A 91 0.61 -7.60 -0.80
C ARG A 91 1.44 -7.98 -2.02
N VAL A 92 1.01 -7.62 -3.22
CA VAL A 92 1.72 -7.91 -4.49
C VAL A 92 3.05 -7.16 -4.58
N ASN A 93 3.12 -5.94 -4.07
CA ASN A 93 4.38 -5.21 -3.97
C ASN A 93 5.34 -5.86 -2.96
N GLY A 94 4.83 -6.37 -1.84
CA GLY A 94 5.59 -7.15 -0.87
C GLY A 94 6.07 -8.50 -1.43
N MET A 95 5.32 -9.11 -2.35
CA MET A 95 5.75 -10.34 -3.06
C MET A 95 6.96 -10.12 -3.97
N ARG A 96 7.22 -8.90 -4.46
CA ARG A 96 8.47 -8.63 -5.22
C ARG A 96 9.74 -8.67 -4.37
N ALA A 97 9.62 -8.69 -3.02
CA ALA A 97 10.76 -8.93 -2.13
C ALA A 97 11.08 -10.42 -1.94
N ILE A 98 10.47 -11.33 -2.71
CA ILE A 98 10.83 -12.77 -2.76
C ILE A 98 12.12 -12.93 -3.59
N GLY A 99 13.19 -12.46 -2.98
CA GLY A 99 14.57 -12.43 -3.49
C GLY A 99 15.52 -11.87 -2.43
N ALA A 100 15.00 -11.14 -1.44
CA ALA A 100 15.73 -10.76 -0.25
C ALA A 100 15.41 -11.77 0.88
N PRO A 101 16.41 -12.52 1.38
CA PRO A 101 16.22 -13.36 2.57
C PRO A 101 16.01 -12.44 3.78
N GLY A 102 14.83 -12.47 4.39
CA GLY A 102 14.67 -12.02 5.78
C GLY A 102 13.54 -11.04 6.14
N GLN A 103 12.64 -10.64 5.23
CA GLN A 103 11.57 -9.67 5.59
C GLN A 103 10.16 -9.99 5.07
N GLY A 104 9.87 -11.25 4.75
CA GLY A 104 8.50 -11.72 4.53
C GLY A 104 7.93 -12.32 5.81
N CYS A 105 6.90 -11.70 6.39
CA CYS A 105 6.05 -12.39 7.37
C CYS A 105 5.58 -13.73 6.76
N CYS A 106 5.70 -14.81 7.53
CA CYS A 106 5.67 -16.23 7.15
C CYS A 106 4.39 -16.73 6.45
N CYS A 107 3.45 -15.85 6.13
CA CYS A 107 2.09 -16.18 5.72
C CYS A 107 1.77 -15.82 4.25
N ALA A 108 2.66 -15.09 3.56
CA ALA A 108 2.31 -14.31 2.36
C ALA A 108 2.96 -14.76 1.03
N SER A 109 3.58 -15.94 0.97
CA SER A 109 3.77 -16.56 -0.34
C SER A 109 2.41 -17.16 -0.75
N PRO A 110 1.78 -16.72 -1.87
CA PRO A 110 0.72 -17.53 -2.43
C PRO A 110 1.30 -18.92 -2.69
N PRO A 111 0.65 -20.00 -2.22
CA PRO A 111 1.11 -21.33 -2.56
C PRO A 111 1.19 -21.43 -4.09
N PRO A 112 2.16 -22.17 -4.64
CA PRO A 112 2.11 -22.51 -6.05
C PRO A 112 0.71 -23.07 -6.34
N PRO A 113 0.09 -22.72 -7.48
CA PRO A 113 -1.27 -23.16 -7.79
C PRO A 113 -1.35 -24.67 -7.60
N SER A 114 -2.29 -25.11 -6.75
CA SER A 114 -2.46 -26.52 -6.37
C SER A 114 -2.72 -27.43 -7.58
N ASP A 115 -3.14 -26.84 -8.69
CA ASP A 115 -3.64 -27.54 -9.87
C ASP A 115 -2.60 -27.61 -11.01
N GLY A 116 -1.32 -27.33 -10.73
CA GLY A 116 -0.28 -27.32 -11.76
C GLY A 116 -0.39 -26.13 -12.73
N GLY A 117 -1.12 -25.08 -12.34
CA GLY A 117 -1.29 -23.86 -13.13
C GLY A 117 0.03 -23.16 -13.45
N GLN A 118 0.08 -22.53 -14.62
CA GLN A 118 1.25 -21.76 -15.03
C GLN A 118 1.46 -20.57 -14.09
N LYS A 119 2.68 -20.43 -13.55
CA LYS A 119 3.05 -19.26 -12.74
C LYS A 119 2.87 -17.98 -13.56
N PRO A 120 2.36 -16.88 -12.97
CA PRO A 120 2.25 -15.62 -13.68
C PRO A 120 3.65 -15.14 -14.08
N THR A 121 3.77 -14.64 -15.30
CA THR A 121 4.97 -14.00 -15.83
C THR A 121 5.21 -12.66 -15.14
N ALA A 122 6.44 -12.15 -15.17
CA ALA A 122 6.76 -10.84 -14.58
C ALA A 122 5.91 -9.71 -15.18
N LYS A 123 5.64 -9.78 -16.49
CA LYS A 123 4.76 -8.84 -17.19
C LYS A 123 3.32 -8.91 -16.67
N GLU A 124 2.75 -10.10 -16.51
CA GLU A 124 1.40 -10.28 -15.96
C GLU A 124 1.30 -9.74 -14.53
N ILE A 125 2.34 -9.94 -13.71
CA ILE A 125 2.40 -9.37 -12.35
C ILE A 125 2.39 -7.85 -12.41
N ASP A 126 3.17 -7.24 -13.29
CA ASP A 126 3.27 -5.79 -13.42
C ASP A 126 1.98 -5.17 -13.97
N ASP A 127 1.40 -5.75 -15.02
CA ASP A 127 0.12 -5.30 -15.58
C ASP A 127 -0.99 -5.33 -14.51
N VAL A 128 -1.09 -6.43 -13.74
CA VAL A 128 -2.10 -6.57 -12.68
C VAL A 128 -1.81 -5.63 -11.51
N LYS A 129 -0.53 -5.44 -11.15
CA LYS A 129 -0.09 -4.52 -10.11
C LYS A 129 -0.47 -3.07 -10.45
N ASP A 130 -0.26 -2.65 -11.68
CA ASP A 130 -0.62 -1.31 -12.15
C ASP A 130 -2.13 -1.09 -12.06
N VAL A 131 -2.93 -2.08 -12.46
CA VAL A 131 -4.41 -2.01 -12.31
C VAL A 131 -4.80 -1.87 -10.84
N MET A 132 -4.20 -2.66 -9.93
CA MET A 132 -4.49 -2.56 -8.49
C MET A 132 -4.08 -1.21 -7.91
N TYR A 133 -2.90 -0.71 -8.30
CA TYR A 133 -2.42 0.61 -7.89
C TYR A 133 -3.40 1.71 -8.32
N ASN A 134 -3.75 1.75 -9.60
CA ASN A 134 -4.67 2.74 -10.16
C ASN A 134 -6.00 2.71 -9.41
N ARG A 135 -6.61 1.54 -9.22
CA ARG A 135 -7.87 1.40 -8.46
C ARG A 135 -7.75 1.85 -7.00
N SER A 136 -6.59 1.66 -6.39
CA SER A 136 -6.36 1.97 -4.97
C SER A 136 -6.37 3.47 -4.67
N ILE A 137 -5.99 4.29 -5.63
CA ILE A 137 -5.97 5.76 -5.52
C ILE A 137 -7.23 6.40 -6.10
N ALA A 138 -7.92 5.69 -7.00
CA ALA A 138 -9.01 6.25 -7.77
C ALA A 138 -10.16 6.78 -6.90
N SER A 139 -10.71 7.93 -7.27
CA SER A 139 -11.90 8.51 -6.65
C SER A 139 -13.15 7.66 -6.90
N ARG A 140 -13.20 6.95 -8.03
CA ARG A 140 -14.28 6.05 -8.44
C ARG A 140 -13.76 4.74 -9.04
N PRO A 141 -14.56 3.65 -9.01
CA PRO A 141 -14.24 2.38 -9.63
C PRO A 141 -14.39 2.41 -11.17
N ASP A 142 -13.54 3.19 -11.81
CA ASP A 142 -13.42 3.30 -13.26
C ASP A 142 -11.93 3.27 -13.64
N ASP A 143 -11.50 2.25 -14.38
CA ASP A 143 -10.08 2.05 -14.69
C ASP A 143 -9.48 3.15 -15.57
N PHE A 144 -10.27 3.79 -16.43
CA PHE A 144 -9.77 4.87 -17.29
C PHE A 144 -9.53 6.14 -16.47
N LEU A 145 -10.46 6.45 -15.56
CA LEU A 145 -10.28 7.55 -14.62
C LEU A 145 -9.13 7.26 -13.66
N ALA A 146 -9.06 6.04 -13.13
CA ALA A 146 -8.03 5.59 -12.22
C ALA A 146 -6.63 5.76 -12.82
N GLN A 147 -6.45 5.38 -14.09
CA GLN A 147 -5.19 5.58 -14.80
C GLN A 147 -4.81 7.06 -14.92
N LYS A 148 -5.79 7.93 -15.24
CA LYS A 148 -5.55 9.37 -15.31
C LYS A 148 -5.13 9.95 -13.95
N GLU A 149 -5.87 9.61 -12.90
CA GLU A 149 -5.57 10.07 -11.54
C GLU A 149 -4.20 9.54 -11.05
N ALA A 150 -3.79 8.34 -11.48
CA ALA A 150 -2.45 7.80 -11.20
C ALA A 150 -1.33 8.63 -11.81
N ILE A 151 -1.50 9.03 -13.07
CA ILE A 151 -0.54 9.87 -13.77
C ILE A 151 -0.46 11.24 -13.09
N ASP A 152 -1.59 11.82 -12.73
CA ASP A 152 -1.63 13.13 -12.07
C ASP A 152 -1.00 13.08 -10.66
N ALA A 153 -1.26 12.02 -9.89
CA ALA A 153 -0.62 11.80 -8.60
C ALA A 153 0.90 11.61 -8.74
N ALA A 154 1.35 10.82 -9.72
CA ALA A 154 2.77 10.61 -9.99
C ALA A 154 3.49 11.90 -10.39
N ARG A 155 2.85 12.74 -11.22
CA ARG A 155 3.36 14.06 -11.59
C ARG A 155 3.52 14.97 -10.38
N GLY A 156 2.52 15.01 -9.49
CA GLY A 156 2.58 15.79 -8.26
C GLY A 156 3.73 15.39 -7.35
N VAL A 157 3.94 14.09 -7.16
CA VAL A 157 5.07 13.55 -6.38
C VAL A 157 6.41 13.89 -7.02
N ALA A 158 6.56 13.69 -8.34
CA ALA A 158 7.78 14.01 -9.06
C ALA A 158 8.14 15.51 -8.97
N GLN A 159 7.15 16.39 -9.09
CA GLN A 159 7.35 17.83 -8.95
C GLN A 159 7.76 18.21 -7.51
N ALA A 160 7.15 17.59 -6.49
CA ALA A 160 7.53 17.82 -5.10
C ALA A 160 8.98 17.41 -4.82
N HIS A 161 9.43 16.25 -5.33
CA HIS A 161 10.82 15.80 -5.22
C HIS A 161 11.79 16.76 -5.92
N TYR A 162 11.46 17.23 -7.12
CA TYR A 162 12.29 18.19 -7.85
C TYR A 162 12.51 19.49 -7.04
N HIS A 163 11.45 20.04 -6.43
CA HIS A 163 11.57 21.24 -5.59
C HIS A 163 12.35 20.98 -4.29
N GLN A 164 12.19 19.80 -3.69
CA GLN A 164 12.97 19.42 -2.51
C GLN A 164 14.46 19.33 -2.82
N ASP A 165 14.84 18.72 -3.94
CA ASP A 165 16.24 18.58 -4.36
C ASP A 165 16.87 19.95 -4.67
N GLN A 166 16.12 20.85 -5.32
CA GLN A 166 16.58 22.23 -5.54
C GLN A 166 16.83 22.97 -4.22
N ASN A 167 15.94 22.84 -3.24
CA ASN A 167 16.09 23.48 -1.93
C ASN A 167 17.30 22.92 -1.17
N ILE A 168 17.55 21.62 -1.26
CA ILE A 168 18.75 20.99 -0.67
C ILE A 168 20.02 21.50 -1.35
N GLN A 169 20.05 21.56 -2.68
CA GLN A 169 21.21 22.07 -3.42
C GLN A 169 21.50 23.54 -3.10
N LEU A 170 20.47 24.38 -3.00
CA LEU A 170 20.59 25.77 -2.56
C LEU A 170 21.13 25.86 -1.12
N ALA A 171 20.62 25.05 -0.20
CA ALA A 171 21.10 25.02 1.19
C ALA A 171 22.57 24.58 1.30
N VAL A 172 23.00 23.60 0.50
CA VAL A 172 24.41 23.17 0.42
C VAL A 172 25.30 24.28 -0.14
N MET A 173 24.87 24.97 -1.20
CA MET A 173 25.63 26.09 -1.77
C MET A 173 25.73 27.29 -0.83
N VAL A 174 24.67 27.60 -0.07
CA VAL A 174 24.70 28.68 0.94
C VAL A 174 25.51 28.26 2.18
N GLY A 175 25.42 27.00 2.61
CA GLY A 175 26.16 26.46 3.75
C GLY A 175 27.66 26.31 3.51
N MET A 176 28.11 26.14 2.27
CA MET A 176 29.54 26.14 1.90
C MET A 176 30.15 27.56 1.83
N ASN A 177 29.36 28.62 2.01
CA ASN A 177 29.82 30.01 1.95
C ASN A 177 29.80 30.73 3.30
N LEU A 178 29.57 30.01 4.40
CA LEU A 178 29.83 30.52 5.73
C LEU A 178 31.31 30.28 6.05
N PRO A 179 32.15 31.32 6.21
CA PRO A 179 33.48 31.12 6.77
C PRO A 179 33.30 30.50 8.15
N PHE A 180 33.92 29.33 8.34
CA PHE A 180 34.03 28.67 9.63
C PHE A 180 34.83 29.59 10.56
N SER A 181 34.14 30.55 11.20
CA SER A 181 34.75 31.44 12.18
C SER A 181 34.96 30.59 13.44
N SER A 182 36.20 30.15 13.62
CA SER A 182 36.63 29.50 14.86
C SER A 182 36.65 30.55 15.97
N THR A 183 35.52 30.87 16.57
CA THR A 183 35.50 31.66 17.80
C THR A 183 35.70 30.74 18.99
N ASN A 184 36.96 30.71 19.42
CA ASN A 184 37.46 30.61 20.79
C ASN A 184 36.57 29.99 21.87
N THR A 185 37.09 28.90 22.42
CA THR A 185 36.89 28.41 23.78
C THR A 185 37.13 29.54 24.80
N ALA A 186 36.08 30.26 25.18
CA ALA A 186 36.09 31.11 26.36
C ALA A 186 35.30 30.41 27.46
N GLY A 187 36.00 30.09 28.55
CA GLY A 187 35.47 29.40 29.72
C GLY A 187 34.27 30.13 30.32
N LEU A 188 33.24 29.34 30.63
CA LEU A 188 32.16 29.73 31.53
C LEU A 188 32.34 28.91 32.81
N ASP A 189 33.04 29.53 33.76
CA ASP A 189 32.97 29.17 35.18
C ASP A 189 31.51 29.27 35.63
N MET A 190 30.95 28.15 36.08
CA MET A 190 29.65 28.13 36.76
C MET A 190 29.86 28.25 38.27
N PRO A 191 29.36 29.30 38.94
CA PRO A 191 29.28 29.30 40.39
C PRO A 191 28.13 28.40 40.85
N GLY A 192 28.49 27.36 41.61
CA GLY A 192 27.58 26.44 42.27
C GLY A 192 26.66 27.16 43.26
N THR A 193 25.36 26.93 43.13
CA THR A 193 24.37 27.33 44.14
C THR A 193 23.93 26.10 44.90
N THR A 194 24.48 25.95 46.09
CA THR A 194 24.04 25.02 47.13
C THR A 194 22.75 25.58 47.75
N MET A 195 21.64 24.85 47.68
CA MET A 195 20.51 25.07 48.58
C MET A 195 20.18 23.77 49.29
N ALA A 196 20.51 23.77 50.58
CA ALA A 196 20.06 22.83 51.57
C ALA A 196 18.53 22.90 51.69
N ASN A 197 17.88 21.74 51.79
CA ASN A 197 16.57 21.65 52.41
C ASN A 197 16.66 20.70 53.59
N SER A 198 16.58 21.32 54.76
CA SER A 198 16.43 20.70 56.07
C SER A 198 15.01 20.94 56.57
N TYR A 199 14.56 19.99 57.38
CA TYR A 199 13.45 20.00 58.33
C TYR A 199 12.13 19.37 57.88
N TYR A 200 11.93 18.17 58.47
CA TYR A 200 10.74 17.58 59.11
C TYR A 200 9.40 17.58 58.37
#